data_AF-A0A450VQ16-F1
#
_entry.id   AF-A0A450VQ16-F1
#
_cell.length_a   1.000
_cell.length_b   1.000
_cell.length_c   1.000
_cell.angle_alpha   90.00
_cell.angle_beta   90.00
_cell.angle_gamma   90.00
#
_symmetry.space_group_name_H-M   'P 1'
#
loop_
_entity.id
_entity.type
_entity.pdbx_description
1 polymer ?
#
loop_
_entity_poly.entity_id
_entity_poly.type
_entity_poly.pdbx_seq_one_letter_code
_entity_poly.pdbx_strand_id
1 'polypeptide(L)'
;MVFALFGREASIPHTLADELVEQLYAQTEEQQKAIVDAIRSTEENLDALALRLGRMHAHVIRLEALGNRLTRMSGLDEGEFSFGKPPAVGGPFKSSDLETQSIPGFLSLLESLADRLDNVQPKLQALESVLMQDQFDAEVYPSGRPISGGWISSPYGYRRDPITGKRALHEGIDFAGKPNTEIVAVASGIVVWSDTVARYGKVVEINHGKGYTTRYGHNSKNLVKVGDTVRKGDPIALLGSTGRSTGPHVHFEVIHNGKSINP
;
A
#
# COMPACT_ATOMS: atom_id res chain seq x y z
N MET A 1 53.37 -85.49 35.70
CA MET A 1 54.34 -84.37 35.68
C MET A 1 53.53 -83.08 35.70
N VAL A 2 53.04 -82.69 36.87
CA VAL A 2 53.35 -81.43 37.61
C VAL A 2 53.00 -80.13 36.85
N PHE A 3 51.89 -79.46 37.20
CA PHE A 3 51.89 -78.19 37.97
C PHE A 3 50.46 -77.69 38.23
N ALA A 4 50.19 -77.38 39.50
CA ALA A 4 49.02 -76.66 39.96
C ALA A 4 49.21 -75.14 39.77
N LEU A 5 48.15 -74.42 39.43
CA LEU A 5 48.02 -72.99 39.69
C LEU A 5 46.56 -72.68 40.01
N PHE A 6 46.37 -72.16 41.22
CA PHE A 6 45.12 -71.74 41.82
C PHE A 6 44.31 -70.81 40.90
N GLY A 7 43.05 -71.20 40.61
CA GLY A 7 42.02 -70.33 40.08
C GLY A 7 40.75 -70.54 40.90
N ARG A 8 40.48 -69.63 41.83
CA ARG A 8 39.35 -69.67 42.76
C ARG A 8 38.06 -69.42 41.96
N GLU A 9 37.30 -70.47 41.64
CA GLU A 9 35.92 -70.32 41.15
C GLU A 9 35.09 -69.75 42.30
N ALA A 10 34.90 -68.43 42.28
CA ALA A 10 33.92 -67.76 43.11
C ALA A 10 32.54 -68.05 42.51
N SER A 11 31.87 -69.09 43.01
CA SER A 11 30.44 -69.31 42.75
C SER A 11 29.67 -68.12 43.29
N ILE A 12 29.17 -67.27 42.39
CA ILE A 12 28.28 -66.16 42.74
C ILE A 12 27.00 -66.79 43.34
N PRO A 13 26.59 -66.42 44.56
CA PRO A 13 25.33 -66.89 45.12
C PRO A 13 24.18 -66.49 44.20
N HIS A 14 23.31 -67.43 43.83
CA HIS A 14 22.17 -67.19 42.92
C HIS A 14 21.30 -65.96 43.30
N THR A 15 21.26 -65.60 44.59
CA THR A 15 20.52 -64.44 45.11
C THR A 15 21.09 -63.08 44.71
N LEU A 16 22.41 -62.95 44.54
CA LEU A 16 23.06 -61.69 44.15
C LEU A 16 22.91 -61.41 42.64
N ALA A 17 22.74 -62.47 41.84
CA ALA A 17 22.48 -62.34 40.41
C ALA A 17 21.03 -61.86 40.14
N ASP A 18 20.06 -62.39 40.88
CA ASP A 18 18.64 -62.00 40.76
C ASP A 18 18.40 -60.54 41.18
N GLU A 19 19.04 -60.07 42.25
CA GLU A 19 18.92 -58.69 42.75
C GLU A 19 19.52 -57.66 41.77
N LEU A 20 20.63 -58.01 41.12
CA LEU A 20 21.25 -57.18 40.07
C LEU A 20 20.38 -57.11 38.82
N VAL A 21 19.73 -58.22 38.46
CA VAL A 21 18.82 -58.32 37.32
C VAL A 21 17.57 -57.48 37.59
N GLU A 22 17.01 -57.53 38.80
CA GLU A 22 15.84 -56.71 39.19
C GLU A 22 16.17 -55.21 39.18
N GLN A 23 17.35 -54.81 39.66
CA GLN A 23 17.84 -53.43 39.55
C GLN A 23 18.02 -52.98 38.09
N LEU A 24 18.58 -53.84 37.23
CA LEU A 24 18.74 -53.55 35.81
C LEU A 24 17.39 -53.38 35.12
N TYR A 25 16.41 -54.24 35.43
CA TYR A 25 15.04 -54.12 34.92
C TYR A 25 14.39 -52.80 35.32
N ALA A 26 14.46 -52.44 36.61
CA ALA A 26 13.93 -51.17 37.11
C ALA A 26 14.60 -49.95 36.44
N GLN A 27 15.92 -50.01 36.25
CA GLN A 27 16.68 -48.95 35.59
C GLN A 27 16.31 -48.83 34.10
N THR A 28 16.08 -49.94 33.40
CA THR A 28 15.61 -49.92 32.01
C THR A 28 14.18 -49.40 31.87
N GLU A 29 13.27 -49.71 32.80
CA GLU A 29 11.92 -49.15 32.80
C GLU A 29 11.93 -47.63 33.03
N GLU A 30 12.75 -47.15 33.95
CA GLU A 30 12.93 -45.72 34.20
C GLU A 30 13.49 -45.00 32.97
N GLN A 31 14.50 -45.58 32.32
CA GLN A 31 15.06 -45.05 31.07
C GLN A 31 14.04 -45.04 29.94
N GLN A 32 13.26 -46.12 29.77
CA GLN A 32 12.20 -46.17 28.75
C GLN A 32 11.14 -45.09 28.97
N LYS A 33 10.71 -44.90 30.22
CA LYS A 33 9.76 -43.85 30.57
C LYS A 33 10.33 -42.46 30.28
N ALA A 34 11.58 -42.21 30.65
CA ALA A 34 12.25 -40.95 30.35
C ALA A 34 12.37 -40.68 28.84
N ILE A 35 12.64 -41.73 28.04
CA ILE A 35 12.69 -41.62 26.58
C ILE A 35 11.31 -41.30 26.00
N VAL A 36 10.25 -41.98 26.45
CA VAL A 36 8.88 -41.71 25.98
C VAL A 36 8.44 -40.29 26.34
N ASP A 37 8.76 -39.83 27.55
CA ASP A 37 8.49 -38.46 27.99
C ASP A 37 9.28 -37.43 27.19
N ALA A 38 10.55 -37.73 26.88
CA ALA A 38 11.39 -36.89 26.03
C ALA A 38 10.84 -36.82 24.60
N ILE A 39 10.47 -37.95 23.98
CA ILE A 39 9.90 -37.99 22.62
C ILE A 39 8.63 -37.15 22.55
N ARG A 40 7.69 -37.34 23.48
CA ARG A 40 6.44 -36.58 23.55
C ARG A 40 6.68 -35.07 23.71
N SER A 41 7.58 -34.69 24.60
CA SER A 41 8.03 -33.29 24.75
C SER A 41 8.60 -32.74 23.43
N THR A 42 9.36 -33.56 22.70
CA THR A 42 9.96 -33.15 21.42
C THR A 42 8.88 -32.95 20.35
N GLU A 43 7.89 -33.84 20.27
CA GLU A 43 6.74 -33.74 19.37
C GLU A 43 5.90 -32.49 19.64
N GLU A 44 5.57 -32.23 20.90
CA GLU A 44 4.84 -31.01 21.31
C GLU A 44 5.60 -29.72 20.91
N ASN A 45 6.93 -29.74 21.05
CA ASN A 45 7.79 -28.62 20.64
C ASN A 45 7.83 -28.47 19.11
N LEU A 46 7.85 -29.57 18.34
CA LEU A 46 7.83 -29.55 16.88
C LEU A 46 6.49 -29.04 16.33
N ASP A 47 5.37 -29.43 16.92
CA ASP A 47 4.04 -28.94 16.55
C ASP A 47 3.92 -27.44 16.83
N ALA A 48 4.42 -26.98 17.98
CA ALA A 48 4.48 -25.56 18.31
C ALA A 48 5.34 -24.78 17.29
N LEU A 49 6.49 -25.33 16.88
CA LEU A 49 7.36 -24.75 15.85
C LEU A 49 6.67 -24.69 14.48
N ALA A 50 5.98 -25.77 14.07
CA ALA A 50 5.26 -25.83 12.80
C ALA A 50 4.15 -24.77 12.72
N LEU A 51 3.36 -24.63 13.79
CA LEU A 51 2.33 -23.59 13.89
C LEU A 51 2.94 -22.17 13.85
N ARG A 52 4.06 -21.96 14.54
CA ARG A 52 4.78 -20.66 14.56
C ARG A 52 5.37 -20.32 13.19
N LEU A 53 6.02 -21.28 12.53
CA LEU A 53 6.55 -21.11 11.17
C LEU A 53 5.43 -20.78 10.19
N GLY A 54 4.28 -21.46 10.30
CA GLY A 54 3.10 -21.16 9.50
C GLY A 54 2.60 -19.73 9.69
N ARG A 55 2.51 -19.24 10.94
CA ARG A 55 2.14 -17.84 11.23
C ARG A 55 3.16 -16.85 10.65
N MET A 56 4.45 -17.09 10.85
CA MET A 56 5.51 -16.22 10.33
C MET A 56 5.46 -16.16 8.79
N HIS A 57 5.27 -17.31 8.13
CA HIS A 57 5.14 -17.38 6.68
C HIS A 57 3.93 -16.56 6.19
N ALA A 58 2.78 -16.68 6.87
CA ALA A 58 1.60 -15.86 6.57
C ALA A 58 1.84 -14.35 6.78
N HIS A 59 2.66 -13.96 7.75
CA HIS A 59 3.07 -12.55 7.93
C HIS A 59 3.95 -12.06 6.80
N VAL A 60 4.95 -12.84 6.37
CA VAL A 60 5.83 -12.45 5.26
C VAL A 60 5.02 -12.24 3.98
N ILE A 61 4.10 -13.16 3.65
CA ILE A 61 3.23 -13.01 2.47
C ILE A 61 2.41 -11.71 2.54
N ARG A 62 1.85 -11.37 3.72
CA ARG A 62 1.11 -10.12 3.90
C ARG A 62 1.99 -8.88 3.74
N LEU A 63 3.21 -8.91 4.26
CA LEU A 63 4.17 -7.83 4.12
C LEU A 63 4.62 -7.65 2.66
N GLU A 64 4.81 -8.73 1.91
CA GLU A 64 5.07 -8.68 0.46
C GLU A 64 3.91 -8.04 -0.30
N ALA A 65 2.68 -8.47 -0.03
CA ALA A 65 1.49 -7.91 -0.68
C ALA A 65 1.36 -6.40 -0.41
N LEU A 66 1.67 -5.97 0.82
CA LEU A 66 1.66 -4.56 1.22
C LEU A 66 2.80 -3.76 0.57
N GLY A 67 4.03 -4.29 0.60
CA GLY A 67 5.20 -3.67 -0.03
C GLY A 67 4.98 -3.46 -1.53
N ASN A 68 4.50 -4.48 -2.24
CA ASN A 68 4.18 -4.39 -3.68
C ASN A 68 3.13 -3.31 -3.98
N ARG A 69 2.14 -3.15 -3.10
CA ARG A 69 1.11 -2.12 -3.26
C ARG A 69 1.66 -0.71 -3.03
N LEU A 70 2.45 -0.52 -1.98
CA LEU A 70 3.14 0.74 -1.69
C LEU A 70 4.07 1.14 -2.84
N THR A 71 4.81 0.18 -3.41
CA THR A 71 5.73 0.40 -4.53
C THR A 71 4.99 0.94 -5.76
N ARG A 72 3.86 0.30 -6.13
CA ARG A 72 3.00 0.78 -7.24
C ARG A 72 2.42 2.17 -7.01
N MET A 73 2.06 2.50 -5.78
CA MET A 73 1.51 3.81 -5.47
C MET A 73 2.60 4.88 -5.49
N SER A 74 3.74 4.63 -4.87
CA SER A 74 4.83 5.63 -4.73
C SER A 74 5.69 5.79 -5.98
N GLY A 75 5.52 4.94 -6.99
CA GLY A 75 6.35 4.96 -8.21
C GLY A 75 7.81 4.56 -7.95
N LEU A 76 8.05 3.83 -6.84
CA LEU A 76 9.36 3.26 -6.51
C LEU A 76 9.65 2.04 -7.40
N ASP A 77 10.93 1.69 -7.52
CA ASP A 77 11.37 0.57 -8.36
C ASP A 77 10.83 -0.77 -7.84
N GLU A 78 10.31 -1.59 -8.77
CA GLU A 78 9.83 -2.95 -8.48
C GLU A 78 11.00 -3.82 -7.99
N GLY A 79 11.16 -3.92 -6.67
CA GLY A 79 12.22 -4.72 -6.07
C GLY A 79 12.70 -4.23 -4.70
N GLU A 80 12.50 -2.95 -4.39
CA GLU A 80 13.00 -2.33 -3.16
C GLU A 80 12.36 -2.91 -1.88
N PHE A 81 11.12 -3.43 -1.99
CA PHE A 81 10.39 -4.11 -0.92
C PHE A 81 10.17 -5.61 -1.21
N SER A 82 11.22 -6.34 -1.57
CA SER A 82 11.15 -7.79 -1.81
C SER A 82 11.54 -8.59 -0.56
N PHE A 83 10.56 -9.03 0.22
CA PHE A 83 10.82 -9.86 1.43
C PHE A 83 11.09 -11.34 1.13
N GLY A 84 10.77 -11.81 -0.08
CA GLY A 84 11.00 -13.18 -0.54
C GLY A 84 12.40 -13.43 -1.10
N LYS A 85 13.22 -12.39 -1.24
CA LYS A 85 14.65 -12.52 -1.55
C LYS A 85 15.43 -12.41 -0.24
N PRO A 86 16.32 -13.36 0.07
CA PRO A 86 17.23 -13.20 1.19
C PRO A 86 17.98 -11.86 1.03
N PRO A 87 18.11 -11.06 2.11
CA PRO A 87 18.91 -9.85 2.03
C PRO A 87 20.33 -10.22 1.61
N ALA A 88 21.00 -9.35 0.86
CA ALA A 88 22.40 -9.55 0.52
C ALA A 88 23.24 -9.50 1.81
N VAL A 89 23.70 -10.65 2.29
CA VAL A 89 24.57 -10.75 3.46
C VAL A 89 25.99 -11.00 2.97
N GLY A 90 26.93 -10.13 3.34
CA GLY A 90 28.34 -10.25 2.98
C GLY A 90 29.23 -9.87 4.16
N GLY A 91 30.24 -10.68 4.45
CA GLY A 91 31.23 -10.44 5.49
C GLY A 91 32.09 -11.68 5.72
N PRO A 92 33.34 -11.54 6.19
CA PRO A 92 34.18 -12.68 6.51
C PRO A 92 33.62 -13.41 7.74
N PHE A 93 32.92 -14.52 7.50
CA PHE A 93 32.48 -15.43 8.57
C PHE A 93 33.70 -16.04 9.26
N LYS A 94 33.87 -15.78 10.55
CA LYS A 94 34.75 -16.57 11.41
C LYS A 94 33.93 -17.73 11.96
N SER A 95 34.41 -18.95 11.75
CA SER A 95 33.78 -20.20 12.19
C SER A 95 33.73 -20.38 13.72
N SER A 96 34.08 -19.36 14.51
CA SER A 96 34.15 -19.39 15.98
C SER A 96 32.84 -19.05 16.69
N ASP A 97 31.83 -18.52 15.98
CA ASP A 97 30.67 -17.91 16.62
C ASP A 97 29.43 -18.83 16.65
N LEU A 98 29.59 -20.11 16.31
CA LEU A 98 28.56 -21.13 16.49
C LEU A 98 28.53 -21.59 17.95
N GLU A 99 28.17 -20.67 18.86
CA GLU A 99 27.57 -21.10 20.11
C GLU A 99 26.28 -21.82 19.75
N THR A 100 26.24 -23.12 20.03
CA THR A 100 25.04 -23.96 19.91
C THR A 100 23.96 -23.34 20.81
N GLN A 101 23.17 -22.41 20.27
CA GLN A 101 22.07 -21.81 20.98
C GLN A 101 21.15 -22.95 21.42
N SER A 102 20.89 -23.02 22.72
CA SER A 102 19.94 -23.99 23.24
C SER A 102 18.57 -23.72 22.59
N ILE A 103 17.85 -24.79 22.27
CA ILE A 103 16.50 -24.73 21.67
C ILE A 103 15.58 -23.72 22.41
N PRO A 104 15.62 -23.58 23.75
CA PRO A 104 14.85 -22.54 24.46
C PRO A 104 15.20 -21.10 24.07
N GLY A 105 16.47 -20.78 23.83
CA GLY A 105 16.91 -19.44 23.42
C GLY A 105 16.54 -19.09 21.98
N PHE A 106 16.53 -20.08 21.09
CA PHE A 106 16.06 -19.90 19.72
C PHE A 106 14.55 -19.58 19.67
N LEU A 107 13.76 -20.24 20.52
CA LEU A 107 12.31 -20.01 20.62
C LEU A 107 11.99 -18.57 21.08
N SER A 108 12.77 -18.00 22.01
CA SER A 108 12.56 -16.62 22.46
C SER A 108 12.96 -15.59 21.40
N LEU A 109 14.00 -15.87 20.60
CA LEU A 109 14.37 -15.03 19.46
C LEU A 109 13.26 -15.01 18.39
N LEU A 110 12.68 -16.17 18.07
CA LEU A 110 11.56 -16.26 17.15
C LEU A 110 10.32 -15.49 17.67
N GLU A 111 10.05 -15.57 18.97
CA GLU A 111 8.96 -14.79 19.60
C GLU A 111 9.21 -13.29 19.43
N SER A 112 10.42 -12.82 19.76
CA SER A 112 10.78 -11.41 19.64
C SER A 112 10.73 -10.90 18.20
N LEU A 113 11.00 -11.77 17.22
CA LEU A 113 10.91 -11.45 15.80
C LEU A 113 9.45 -11.37 15.37
N ALA A 114 8.61 -12.32 15.78
CA ALA A 114 7.17 -12.30 15.52
C ALA A 114 6.55 -11.01 16.08
N ASP A 115 6.86 -10.66 17.34
CA ASP A 115 6.41 -9.43 17.97
C ASP A 115 6.85 -8.19 17.18
N ARG A 116 8.09 -8.17 16.67
CA ARG A 116 8.56 -7.06 15.83
C ARG A 116 7.77 -6.98 14.52
N LEU A 117 7.49 -8.10 13.86
CA LEU A 117 6.71 -8.13 12.62
C LEU A 117 5.27 -7.67 12.85
N ASP A 118 4.65 -8.08 13.96
CA ASP A 118 3.32 -7.63 14.38
C ASP A 118 3.26 -6.12 14.60
N ASN A 119 4.35 -5.52 15.09
CA ASN A 119 4.43 -4.07 15.28
C ASN A 119 4.75 -3.28 14.00
N VAL A 120 5.30 -3.91 12.96
CA VAL A 120 5.62 -3.26 11.68
C VAL A 120 4.39 -3.18 10.77
N GLN A 121 3.57 -4.23 10.75
CA GLN A 121 2.36 -4.30 9.92
C GLN A 121 1.41 -3.09 10.06
N PRO A 122 0.97 -2.67 11.28
CA PRO A 122 0.05 -1.53 11.43
C PRO A 122 0.67 -0.21 10.99
N LYS A 123 2.01 -0.04 11.11
CA LYS A 123 2.71 1.16 10.66
C LYS A 123 2.70 1.28 9.15
N LEU A 124 2.95 0.18 8.45
CA LEU A 124 2.93 0.16 6.98
C LEU A 124 1.50 0.34 6.44
N GLN A 125 0.48 -0.20 7.11
CA GLN A 125 -0.92 0.04 6.75
C GLN A 125 -1.32 1.51 6.94
N ALA A 126 -0.87 2.16 8.01
CA ALA A 126 -1.09 3.58 8.21
C ALA A 126 -0.36 4.43 7.15
N LEU A 127 0.85 4.03 6.75
CA LEU A 127 1.55 4.70 5.66
C LEU A 127 0.82 4.54 4.32
N GLU A 128 0.33 3.34 4.02
CA GLU A 128 -0.49 3.10 2.83
C GLU A 128 -1.71 4.01 2.80
N SER A 129 -2.46 4.11 3.90
CA SER A 129 -3.66 4.94 3.95
C SER A 129 -3.36 6.42 3.75
N VAL A 130 -2.27 6.93 4.32
CA VAL A 130 -1.81 8.31 4.10
C VAL A 130 -1.45 8.55 2.63
N LEU A 131 -0.65 7.65 2.03
CA LEU A 131 -0.26 7.79 0.62
C LEU A 131 -1.47 7.69 -0.33
N MET A 132 -2.43 6.80 -0.04
CA MET A 132 -3.67 6.71 -0.81
C MET A 132 -4.47 8.01 -0.72
N GLN A 133 -4.54 8.59 0.48
CA GLN A 133 -5.24 9.85 0.70
C GLN A 133 -4.58 11.00 -0.07
N ASP A 134 -3.26 11.11 -0.01
CA ASP A 134 -2.51 12.16 -0.71
C ASP A 134 -2.68 12.06 -2.24
N GLN A 135 -2.66 10.84 -2.79
CA GLN A 135 -2.91 10.62 -4.21
C GLN A 135 -4.33 11.00 -4.63
N PHE A 136 -5.32 10.56 -3.87
CA PHE A 136 -6.71 10.93 -4.12
C PHE A 136 -6.91 12.45 -4.08
N ASP A 137 -6.29 13.10 -3.09
CA ASP A 137 -6.35 14.54 -2.91
C ASP A 137 -5.72 15.28 -4.09
N ALA A 138 -4.58 14.80 -4.60
CA ALA A 138 -3.92 15.38 -5.77
C ALA A 138 -4.73 15.22 -7.06
N GLU A 139 -5.48 14.13 -7.21
CA GLU A 139 -6.33 13.90 -8.38
C GLU A 139 -7.59 14.77 -8.35
N VAL A 140 -8.20 14.95 -7.18
CA VAL A 140 -9.44 15.69 -6.98
C VAL A 140 -9.21 17.21 -6.90
N TYR A 141 -8.02 17.65 -6.54
CA TYR A 141 -7.69 19.07 -6.42
C TYR A 141 -7.55 19.74 -7.80
N PRO A 142 -8.42 20.72 -8.15
CA PRO A 142 -8.35 21.42 -9.44
C PRO A 142 -6.99 22.08 -9.63
N SER A 143 -6.23 21.66 -10.65
CA SER A 143 -4.90 22.20 -10.90
C SER A 143 -4.48 22.06 -12.35
N GLY A 144 -3.71 23.05 -12.83
CA GLY A 144 -3.27 23.13 -14.23
C GLY A 144 -4.20 23.98 -15.08
N ARG A 145 -4.12 23.82 -16.40
CA ARG A 145 -4.89 24.61 -17.37
C ARG A 145 -5.90 23.72 -18.11
N PRO A 146 -7.09 24.25 -18.42
CA PRO A 146 -8.13 23.49 -19.10
C PRO A 146 -7.88 23.32 -20.60
N ILE A 147 -6.80 23.89 -21.16
CA ILE A 147 -6.39 23.74 -22.56
C ILE A 147 -4.88 23.55 -22.66
N SER A 148 -4.43 22.73 -23.62
CA SER A 148 -3.02 22.43 -23.86
C SER A 148 -2.26 23.55 -24.58
N GLY A 149 -2.96 24.36 -25.39
CA GLY A 149 -2.37 25.49 -26.12
C GLY A 149 -3.30 26.70 -26.14
N GLY A 150 -2.75 27.89 -25.91
CA GLY A 150 -3.51 29.16 -25.84
C GLY A 150 -2.96 30.11 -24.77
N TRP A 151 -3.61 31.24 -24.57
CA TRP A 151 -3.22 32.27 -23.60
C TRP A 151 -4.41 32.74 -22.77
N ILE A 152 -4.13 33.31 -21.60
CA ILE A 152 -5.16 33.95 -20.79
C ILE A 152 -5.57 35.24 -21.51
N SER A 153 -6.80 35.28 -22.00
CA SER A 153 -7.37 36.47 -22.65
C SER A 153 -8.05 37.40 -21.66
N SER A 154 -8.54 36.87 -20.54
CA SER A 154 -9.11 37.69 -19.45
C SER A 154 -8.91 37.04 -18.09
N PRO A 155 -8.37 37.77 -17.09
CA PRO A 155 -8.21 37.27 -15.74
C PRO A 155 -9.51 37.30 -14.93
N TYR A 156 -9.52 36.63 -13.79
CA TYR A 156 -10.54 36.72 -12.76
C TYR A 156 -10.60 38.10 -12.10
N GLY A 157 -11.78 38.52 -11.63
CA GLY A 157 -11.97 39.73 -10.84
C GLY A 157 -12.70 40.87 -11.57
N TYR A 158 -12.70 42.05 -10.96
CA TYR A 158 -13.43 43.20 -11.49
C TYR A 158 -12.74 43.77 -12.74
N ARG A 159 -13.50 43.85 -13.83
CA ARG A 159 -13.04 44.41 -15.10
C ARG A 159 -14.16 45.16 -15.82
N ARG A 160 -13.80 45.83 -16.92
CA ARG A 160 -14.79 46.39 -17.84
C ARG A 160 -15.35 45.26 -18.70
N ASP A 161 -16.66 45.05 -18.64
CA ASP A 161 -17.37 44.04 -19.43
C ASP A 161 -17.18 44.35 -20.93
N PRO A 162 -16.66 43.40 -21.74
CA PRO A 162 -16.28 43.66 -23.14
C PRO A 162 -17.46 44.01 -24.05
N ILE A 163 -18.69 43.70 -23.66
CA ILE A 163 -19.87 43.87 -24.52
C ILE A 163 -20.69 45.10 -24.11
N THR A 164 -20.80 45.38 -22.81
CA THR A 164 -21.59 46.49 -22.26
C THR A 164 -20.74 47.70 -21.87
N GLY A 165 -19.42 47.53 -21.72
CA GLY A 165 -18.50 48.59 -21.29
C GLY A 165 -18.66 49.02 -19.83
N LYS A 166 -19.49 48.33 -19.03
CA LYS A 166 -19.69 48.63 -17.60
C LYS A 166 -18.73 47.82 -16.74
N ARG A 167 -18.49 48.25 -15.50
CA ARG A 167 -17.69 47.47 -14.55
C ARG A 167 -18.49 46.24 -14.10
N ALA A 168 -17.91 45.05 -14.24
CA ALA A 168 -18.51 43.77 -13.86
C ALA A 168 -17.47 42.84 -13.22
N LEU A 169 -17.93 41.92 -12.37
CA LEU A 169 -17.09 40.84 -11.84
C LEU A 169 -17.00 39.73 -12.88
N HIS A 170 -15.78 39.27 -13.14
CA HIS A 170 -15.53 38.07 -13.91
C HIS A 170 -15.24 36.91 -12.96
N GLU A 171 -16.16 35.96 -12.89
CA GLU A 171 -16.15 34.85 -11.91
C GLU A 171 -15.22 33.69 -12.30
N GLY A 172 -14.47 33.85 -13.40
CA GLY A 172 -13.54 32.85 -13.91
C GLY A 172 -12.35 33.48 -14.65
N ILE A 173 -11.60 32.63 -15.35
CA ILE A 173 -10.52 33.02 -16.25
C ILE A 173 -10.90 32.59 -17.66
N ASP A 174 -10.69 33.48 -18.64
CA ASP A 174 -10.91 33.17 -20.05
C ASP A 174 -9.58 32.76 -20.68
N PHE A 175 -9.55 31.57 -21.29
CA PHE A 175 -8.42 31.10 -22.08
C PHE A 175 -8.78 31.08 -23.57
N ALA A 176 -8.15 31.96 -24.34
CA ALA A 176 -8.31 32.00 -25.79
C ALA A 176 -7.40 30.99 -26.48
N GLY A 177 -7.91 30.41 -27.56
CA GLY A 177 -7.23 29.36 -28.32
C GLY A 177 -7.83 29.17 -29.70
N LYS A 178 -7.30 28.20 -30.45
CA LYS A 178 -7.86 27.85 -31.76
C LYS A 178 -9.23 27.18 -31.56
N PRO A 179 -10.24 27.47 -32.39
CA PRO A 179 -11.51 26.74 -32.37
C PRO A 179 -11.30 25.23 -32.40
N ASN A 180 -12.15 24.49 -31.69
CA ASN A 180 -12.10 23.04 -31.56
C ASN A 180 -10.84 22.47 -30.91
N THR A 181 -10.02 23.29 -30.25
CA THR A 181 -9.01 22.78 -29.31
C THR A 181 -9.71 22.00 -28.20
N GLU A 182 -9.13 20.88 -27.76
CA GLU A 182 -9.66 20.09 -26.66
C GLU A 182 -9.62 20.89 -25.35
N ILE A 183 -10.74 20.87 -24.65
CA ILE A 183 -10.85 21.33 -23.27
C ILE A 183 -10.78 20.08 -22.39
N VAL A 184 -9.86 20.10 -21.42
CA VAL A 184 -9.59 18.97 -20.53
C VAL A 184 -10.04 19.24 -19.10
N ALA A 185 -10.39 18.18 -18.36
CA ALA A 185 -10.68 18.28 -16.94
C ALA A 185 -9.41 18.60 -16.14
N VAL A 186 -9.44 19.61 -15.27
CA VAL A 186 -8.28 19.99 -14.44
C VAL A 186 -8.15 19.17 -13.14
N ALA A 187 -9.13 18.30 -12.87
CA ALA A 187 -9.15 17.34 -11.77
C ALA A 187 -10.09 16.18 -12.10
N SER A 188 -9.89 15.04 -11.43
CA SER A 188 -10.77 13.88 -11.49
C SER A 188 -12.11 14.18 -10.81
N GLY A 189 -13.22 13.64 -11.33
CA GLY A 189 -14.54 13.89 -10.76
C GLY A 189 -15.69 13.30 -11.56
N ILE A 190 -16.90 13.72 -11.23
CA ILE A 190 -18.14 13.30 -11.88
C ILE A 190 -18.79 14.49 -12.57
N VAL A 191 -19.21 14.31 -13.82
CA VAL A 191 -19.93 15.34 -14.58
C VAL A 191 -21.32 15.52 -13.97
N VAL A 192 -21.57 16.71 -13.40
CA VAL A 192 -22.85 17.08 -12.79
C VAL A 192 -23.73 17.91 -13.72
N TRP A 193 -23.13 18.51 -14.76
CA TRP A 193 -23.86 19.25 -15.79
C TRP A 193 -23.19 19.10 -17.15
N SER A 194 -23.98 18.88 -18.21
CA SER A 194 -23.49 18.93 -19.60
C SER A 194 -24.64 19.34 -20.53
N ASP A 195 -24.88 20.65 -20.64
CA ASP A 195 -25.92 21.20 -21.51
C ASP A 195 -25.69 22.69 -21.79
N THR A 196 -26.63 23.34 -22.47
CA THR A 196 -26.60 24.76 -22.80
C THR A 196 -27.21 25.59 -21.68
N VAL A 197 -26.44 26.54 -21.16
CA VAL A 197 -26.86 27.50 -20.13
C VAL A 197 -26.87 28.91 -20.72
N ALA A 198 -27.87 29.71 -20.35
CA ALA A 198 -27.95 31.09 -20.79
C ALA A 198 -26.66 31.87 -20.44
N ARG A 199 -26.19 32.72 -21.35
CA ARG A 199 -24.93 33.47 -21.30
C ARG A 199 -23.66 32.60 -21.41
N TYR A 200 -23.58 31.47 -20.75
CA TYR A 200 -22.41 30.58 -20.82
C TYR A 200 -22.33 29.74 -22.11
N GLY A 201 -23.44 29.57 -22.83
CA GLY A 201 -23.46 28.71 -24.01
C GLY A 201 -23.45 27.23 -23.60
N LYS A 202 -22.76 26.37 -24.36
CA LYS A 202 -22.60 24.97 -23.96
C LYS A 202 -21.60 24.88 -22.81
N VAL A 203 -21.99 24.18 -21.76
CA VAL A 203 -21.26 24.10 -20.49
C VAL A 203 -21.06 22.65 -20.09
N VAL A 204 -19.90 22.36 -19.51
CA VAL A 204 -19.66 21.17 -18.69
C VAL A 204 -19.36 21.64 -17.27
N GLU A 205 -19.96 21.00 -16.27
CA GLU A 205 -19.57 21.15 -14.86
C GLU A 205 -19.18 19.80 -14.27
N ILE A 206 -18.06 19.78 -13.56
CA ILE A 206 -17.51 18.57 -12.92
C ILE A 206 -17.42 18.82 -11.43
N ASN A 207 -18.04 17.94 -10.64
CA ASN A 207 -17.87 17.91 -9.20
C ASN A 207 -16.70 16.97 -8.87
N HIS A 208 -15.68 17.52 -8.22
CA HIS A 208 -14.48 16.78 -7.86
C HIS A 208 -14.57 16.18 -6.45
N GLY A 209 -15.54 16.60 -5.64
CA GLY A 209 -15.60 16.30 -4.22
C GLY A 209 -14.91 17.38 -3.39
N LYS A 210 -14.93 17.23 -2.06
CA LYS A 210 -14.38 18.21 -1.10
C LYS A 210 -14.85 19.65 -1.31
N GLY A 211 -16.05 19.82 -1.88
CA GLY A 211 -16.65 21.13 -2.17
C GLY A 211 -16.14 21.80 -3.44
N TYR A 212 -15.28 21.16 -4.24
CA TYR A 212 -14.79 21.70 -5.51
C TYR A 212 -15.68 21.30 -6.69
N THR A 213 -16.06 22.30 -7.48
CA THR A 213 -16.69 22.14 -8.78
C THR A 213 -15.94 23.00 -9.79
N THR A 214 -15.70 22.48 -11.00
CA THR A 214 -15.18 23.29 -12.10
C THR A 214 -16.21 23.45 -13.20
N ARG A 215 -16.25 24.63 -13.83
CA ARG A 215 -17.15 24.96 -14.94
C ARG A 215 -16.35 25.32 -16.18
N TYR A 216 -16.76 24.79 -17.32
CA TYR A 216 -16.15 25.01 -18.64
C TYR A 216 -17.23 25.49 -19.60
N GLY A 217 -17.23 26.79 -19.89
CA GLY A 217 -18.23 27.46 -20.73
C GLY A 217 -17.74 27.83 -22.13
N HIS A 218 -18.69 28.28 -22.95
CA HIS A 218 -18.54 28.68 -24.35
C HIS A 218 -18.10 27.54 -25.30
N ASN A 219 -18.29 26.29 -24.90
CA ASN A 219 -17.87 25.12 -25.68
C ASN A 219 -18.54 25.10 -27.07
N SER A 220 -17.85 24.60 -28.09
CA SER A 220 -18.46 24.32 -29.39
C SER A 220 -19.26 23.01 -29.33
N LYS A 221 -18.73 22.03 -28.59
CA LYS A 221 -19.33 20.71 -28.36
C LYS A 221 -18.91 20.17 -26.99
N ASN A 222 -19.85 19.59 -26.26
CA ASN A 222 -19.55 18.79 -25.07
C ASN A 222 -19.30 17.34 -25.50
N LEU A 223 -18.25 16.71 -24.96
CA LEU A 223 -17.87 15.32 -25.27
C LEU A 223 -18.37 14.32 -24.22
N VAL A 224 -18.76 14.82 -23.04
CA VAL A 224 -19.22 14.03 -21.89
C VAL A 224 -20.67 14.34 -21.54
N LYS A 225 -21.31 13.44 -20.78
CA LYS A 225 -22.70 13.52 -20.32
C LYS A 225 -22.76 13.51 -18.78
N VAL A 226 -23.89 13.94 -18.24
CA VAL A 226 -24.14 13.89 -16.79
C VAL A 226 -24.03 12.44 -16.30
N GLY A 227 -23.28 12.24 -15.21
CA GLY A 227 -22.99 10.94 -14.63
C GLY A 227 -21.67 10.31 -15.08
N ASP A 228 -21.03 10.82 -16.15
CA ASP A 228 -19.73 10.32 -16.58
C ASP A 228 -18.66 10.62 -15.52
N THR A 229 -17.79 9.64 -15.27
CA THR A 229 -16.57 9.84 -14.47
C THR A 229 -15.44 10.26 -15.39
N VAL A 230 -14.72 11.31 -15.02
CA VAL A 230 -13.59 11.85 -15.78
C VAL A 230 -12.36 11.89 -14.91
N ARG A 231 -11.20 11.65 -15.50
CA ARG A 231 -9.88 11.79 -14.87
C ARG A 231 -9.28 13.14 -15.23
N LYS A 232 -8.38 13.61 -14.39
CA LYS A 232 -7.56 14.79 -14.70
C LYS A 232 -6.85 14.61 -16.05
N GLY A 233 -7.04 15.57 -16.96
CA GLY A 233 -6.50 15.56 -18.31
C GLY A 233 -7.42 14.97 -19.38
N ASP A 234 -8.54 14.34 -19.00
CA ASP A 234 -9.48 13.78 -19.99
C ASP A 234 -10.13 14.91 -20.82
N PRO A 235 -10.29 14.73 -22.14
CA PRO A 235 -10.99 15.68 -22.99
C PRO A 235 -12.50 15.65 -22.72
N ILE A 236 -13.06 16.78 -22.30
CA ILE A 236 -14.46 16.90 -21.87
C ILE A 236 -15.32 17.75 -22.82
N ALA A 237 -14.68 18.65 -23.58
CA ALA A 237 -15.36 19.53 -24.51
C ALA A 237 -14.40 20.02 -25.59
N LEU A 238 -14.94 20.70 -26.59
CA LEU A 238 -14.19 21.40 -27.63
C LEU A 238 -14.38 22.91 -27.47
N LEU A 239 -13.29 23.66 -27.61
CA LEU A 239 -13.28 25.11 -27.49
C LEU A 239 -14.14 25.75 -28.58
N GLY A 240 -14.99 26.68 -28.18
CA GLY A 240 -15.93 27.35 -29.07
C GLY A 240 -16.14 28.82 -28.71
N SER A 241 -17.27 29.34 -29.17
CA SER A 241 -17.71 30.72 -28.95
C SER A 241 -19.23 30.78 -28.75
N THR A 242 -19.81 29.75 -28.13
CA THR A 242 -21.28 29.68 -27.93
C THR A 242 -21.75 30.58 -26.78
N GLY A 243 -23.03 30.97 -26.79
CA GLY A 243 -23.57 31.87 -25.77
C GLY A 243 -23.08 33.30 -25.95
N ARG A 244 -22.81 33.99 -24.84
CA ARG A 244 -22.37 35.39 -24.84
C ARG A 244 -20.85 35.45 -24.87
N SER A 245 -20.28 35.41 -26.07
CA SER A 245 -18.84 35.44 -26.31
C SER A 245 -18.49 36.40 -27.47
N THR A 246 -17.31 37.00 -27.42
CA THR A 246 -16.76 37.84 -28.51
C THR A 246 -15.80 37.09 -29.44
N GLY A 247 -15.49 35.82 -29.15
CA GLY A 247 -14.60 34.99 -29.97
C GLY A 247 -14.24 33.65 -29.31
N PRO A 248 -13.47 32.78 -29.99
CA PRO A 248 -13.14 31.46 -29.48
C PRO A 248 -12.32 31.47 -28.17
N HIS A 249 -12.91 31.00 -27.08
CA HIS A 249 -12.24 30.81 -25.78
C HIS A 249 -13.02 29.82 -24.91
N VAL A 250 -12.37 29.31 -23.86
CA VAL A 250 -13.06 28.64 -22.74
C VAL A 250 -13.16 29.61 -21.58
N HIS A 251 -14.37 29.78 -21.04
CA HIS A 251 -14.58 30.42 -19.75
C HIS A 251 -14.45 29.36 -18.66
N PHE A 252 -13.47 29.51 -17.79
CA PHE A 252 -13.13 28.52 -16.77
C PHE A 252 -13.32 29.08 -15.36
N GLU A 253 -14.15 28.41 -14.56
CA GLU A 253 -14.37 28.75 -13.16
C GLU A 253 -13.95 27.59 -12.25
N VAL A 254 -13.43 27.95 -11.09
CA VAL A 254 -13.28 27.05 -9.94
C VAL A 254 -14.22 27.55 -8.86
N ILE A 255 -15.13 26.68 -8.43
CA ILE A 255 -16.16 26.96 -7.43
C ILE A 255 -15.84 26.11 -6.21
N HIS A 256 -15.66 26.75 -5.06
CA HIS A 256 -15.43 26.06 -3.79
C HIS A 256 -16.55 26.39 -2.80
N ASN A 257 -17.26 25.37 -2.32
CA ASN A 257 -18.40 25.50 -1.42
C ASN A 257 -19.46 26.52 -1.92
N GLY A 258 -19.75 26.47 -3.22
CA GLY A 258 -20.75 27.31 -3.87
C GLY A 258 -20.30 28.75 -4.18
N LYS A 259 -19.03 29.10 -3.96
CA LYS A 259 -18.47 30.41 -4.30
C LYS A 259 -17.38 30.28 -5.36
N SER A 260 -17.45 31.05 -6.43
CA SER A 260 -16.36 31.15 -7.39
C SER A 260 -15.13 31.76 -6.70
N ILE A 261 -13.98 31.13 -6.88
CA ILE A 261 -12.69 31.57 -6.40
C ILE A 261 -11.79 31.86 -7.60
N ASN A 262 -10.70 32.59 -7.38
CA ASN A 262 -9.70 32.79 -8.42
C ASN A 262 -9.05 31.42 -8.75
N PRO A 263 -9.25 30.89 -9.98
CA PRO A 263 -8.68 29.62 -10.43
C PRO A 263 -7.14 29.61 -10.43
#